data_AF-A0A8J4XFU3-F1
#
_entry.id   AF-A0A8J4XFU3-F1
#
_cell.length_a   1.000
_cell.length_b   1.000
_cell.length_c   1.000
_cell.angle_alpha   90.00
_cell.angle_beta   90.00
_cell.angle_gamma   90.00
#
_symmetry.space_group_name_H-M   'P 1'
#
loop_
_entity.id
_entity.type
_entity.pdbx_description
1 polymer ?
#
loop_
_entity_poly.entity_id
_entity_poly.type
_entity_poly.pdbx_seq_one_letter_code
_entity_poly.pdbx_strand_id
1 'polypeptide(L)'
;MTGLANQLPDLCNGAQKWITQLEEKTTGHLLAIGDVKAILAQTIGKVKTTEILNEAGLQAATGQSVGNSLAFGPHRNKVWNALRKAYPTKMDPGKLESVTLESVTLSSSSMISRPSGEKKLEVPGIKQTQ
;
A
#
# COMPACT_ATOMS: atom_id res chain seq x y z
N MET A 1 23.56 -9.56 1.19
CA MET A 1 22.35 -9.60 2.05
C MET A 1 22.03 -11.03 2.53
N THR A 2 23.03 -11.85 2.83
CA THR A 2 22.86 -13.23 3.30
C THR A 2 22.46 -13.21 4.76
N GLY A 3 21.16 -13.22 5.05
CA GLY A 3 20.65 -13.27 6.42
C GLY A 3 19.27 -12.64 6.62
N LEU A 4 18.83 -11.73 5.74
CA LEU A 4 17.54 -11.06 5.94
C LEU A 4 16.38 -12.06 5.79
N ALA A 5 16.41 -12.92 4.77
CA ALA A 5 15.42 -13.99 4.60
C ALA A 5 15.33 -14.94 5.80
N ASN A 6 16.46 -15.24 6.46
CA ASN A 6 16.51 -16.10 7.65
C ASN A 6 15.94 -15.43 8.91
N GLN A 7 15.77 -14.10 8.91
CA GLN A 7 15.20 -13.34 10.01
C GLN A 7 13.70 -13.04 9.82
N LEU A 8 13.15 -13.40 8.66
CA LEU A 8 11.74 -13.18 8.37
C LEU A 8 10.91 -14.36 8.88
N PRO A 9 9.69 -14.10 9.41
CA PRO A 9 8.80 -15.16 9.88
C PRO A 9 8.32 -16.05 8.73
N ASP A 10 7.87 -17.26 9.00
CA ASP A 10 7.34 -18.11 7.93
C ASP A 10 6.04 -17.55 7.33
N LEU A 11 5.88 -17.71 6.01
CA LEU A 11 4.71 -17.24 5.25
C LEU A 11 3.47 -18.11 5.44
N CYS A 12 3.60 -19.34 5.96
CA CYS A 12 2.48 -20.28 6.17
C CYS A 12 1.41 -19.75 7.12
N ASN A 13 1.74 -18.81 8.01
CA ASN A 13 0.79 -18.20 8.95
C ASN A 13 0.24 -16.84 8.48
N GLY A 14 0.40 -16.54 7.18
CA GLY A 14 -0.10 -15.33 6.53
C GLY A 14 1.02 -14.34 6.19
N ALA A 15 0.91 -13.73 5.01
CA ALA A 15 1.93 -12.82 4.48
C ALA A 15 2.08 -11.50 5.24
N GLN A 16 1.07 -11.06 5.99
CA GLN A 16 1.10 -9.73 6.60
C GLN A 16 2.27 -9.55 7.59
N LYS A 17 2.56 -10.58 8.41
CA LYS A 17 3.67 -10.53 9.37
C LYS A 17 5.03 -10.48 8.66
N TRP A 18 5.17 -11.27 7.59
CA TRP A 18 6.38 -11.28 6.77
C TRP A 18 6.61 -9.93 6.09
N ILE A 19 5.57 -9.37 5.47
CA ILE A 19 5.60 -8.06 4.80
C ILE A 19 6.02 -6.98 5.80
N THR A 20 5.38 -6.92 6.96
CA THR A 20 5.66 -5.90 7.98
C THR A 20 7.13 -5.96 8.44
N GLN A 21 7.64 -7.16 8.74
CA GLN A 21 9.03 -7.36 9.15
C GLN A 21 10.03 -7.00 8.05
N LEU A 22 9.73 -7.35 6.79
CA LEU A 22 10.56 -6.97 5.66
C LEU A 22 10.64 -5.45 5.55
N GLU A 23 9.51 -4.77 5.63
CA GLU A 23 9.43 -3.31 5.50
C GLU A 23 10.15 -2.58 6.63
N GLU A 24 9.98 -3.05 7.87
CA GLU A 24 10.71 -2.49 9.01
C GLU A 24 12.22 -2.62 8.82
N LYS A 25 12.69 -3.82 8.45
CA LYS A 25 14.12 -4.09 8.24
C LYS A 25 14.73 -3.38 7.04
N THR A 26 13.91 -2.99 6.07
CA THR A 26 14.34 -2.31 4.84
C THR A 26 13.88 -0.86 4.79
N THR A 27 13.36 -0.33 5.91
CA THR A 27 12.98 1.07 6.02
C THR A 27 14.19 1.96 5.71
N GLY A 28 13.96 3.00 4.92
CA GLY A 28 15.02 3.91 4.45
C GLY A 28 15.93 3.35 3.35
N HIS A 29 15.72 2.11 2.89
CA HIS A 29 16.50 1.50 1.81
C HIS A 29 15.71 1.46 0.49
N LEU A 30 16.36 1.84 -0.61
CA LEU A 30 15.82 1.68 -1.96
C LEU A 30 16.05 0.25 -2.43
N LEU A 31 15.05 -0.61 -2.24
CA LEU A 31 15.07 -1.98 -2.76
C LEU A 31 14.89 -1.98 -4.27
N ALA A 32 15.67 -2.83 -4.95
CA ALA A 32 15.41 -3.18 -6.33
C ALA A 32 14.51 -4.42 -6.42
N ILE A 33 13.86 -4.64 -7.56
CA ILE A 33 13.03 -5.83 -7.79
C ILE A 33 13.87 -7.10 -7.62
N GLY A 34 15.15 -7.07 -8.02
CA GLY A 34 16.09 -8.17 -7.85
C GLY A 34 16.31 -8.55 -6.38
N ASP A 35 16.40 -7.56 -5.48
CA ASP A 35 16.57 -7.81 -4.05
C ASP A 35 15.35 -8.53 -3.47
N VAL A 36 14.15 -8.01 -3.77
CA VAL A 36 12.89 -8.62 -3.30
C VAL A 36 12.72 -10.03 -3.88
N LYS A 37 13.06 -10.23 -5.16
CA LYS A 37 13.06 -11.55 -5.81
C LYS A 37 14.03 -12.51 -5.11
N ALA A 38 15.23 -12.05 -4.74
CA ALA A 38 16.21 -12.87 -4.06
C ALA A 38 15.76 -13.26 -2.64
N ILE A 39 15.13 -12.33 -1.91
CA ILE A 39 14.60 -12.57 -0.57
C ILE A 39 13.42 -13.55 -0.63
N LEU A 40 12.49 -13.37 -1.56
CA LEU A 40 11.37 -14.29 -1.79
C LEU A 40 11.85 -15.68 -2.23
N ALA A 41 12.81 -15.75 -3.15
CA ALA A 41 13.35 -17.03 -3.62
C ALA A 41 14.03 -17.82 -2.48
N GLN A 42 14.61 -17.13 -1.50
CA GLN A 42 15.16 -17.75 -0.29
C GLN A 42 14.07 -18.17 0.70
N THR A 43 12.94 -17.44 0.77
CA THR A 43 11.88 -17.72 1.75
C THR A 43 10.93 -18.81 1.27
N ILE A 44 10.46 -18.75 0.03
CA ILE A 44 9.40 -19.64 -0.52
C ILE A 44 9.85 -20.44 -1.75
N GLY A 45 11.10 -20.30 -2.15
CA GLY A 45 11.64 -20.96 -3.33
C GLY A 45 11.38 -20.19 -4.64
N LYS A 46 12.18 -20.52 -5.65
CA LYS A 46 12.21 -19.82 -6.96
C LYS A 46 10.89 -19.96 -7.75
N VAL A 47 10.25 -21.13 -7.68
CA VAL A 47 9.01 -21.44 -8.42
C VAL A 47 7.89 -20.54 -7.93
N LYS A 48 7.57 -20.60 -6.63
CA LYS A 48 6.56 -19.76 -5.98
C LYS A 48 6.84 -18.26 -6.15
N THR A 49 8.10 -17.86 -6.06
CA THR A 49 8.50 -16.46 -6.30
C THR A 49 8.12 -16.00 -7.71
N THR A 50 8.31 -16.85 -8.72
CA THR A 50 7.96 -16.55 -10.11
C THR A 50 6.45 -16.40 -10.27
N GLU A 51 5.66 -17.27 -9.64
CA GLU A 51 4.20 -17.19 -9.65
C GLU A 51 3.70 -15.86 -9.05
N ILE A 52 4.23 -15.47 -7.89
CA ILE A 52 3.87 -14.20 -7.21
C ILE A 52 4.23 -12.98 -8.06
N LEU A 53 5.43 -12.95 -8.64
CA LEU A 53 5.86 -11.84 -9.49
C LEU A 53 5.02 -11.77 -10.78
N ASN A 54 4.66 -12.92 -11.36
CA ASN A 54 3.76 -12.95 -12.52
C ASN A 54 2.36 -12.42 -12.16
N GLU A 55 1.80 -12.80 -11.02
CA GLU A 55 0.50 -12.29 -10.55
C GLU A 55 0.55 -10.76 -10.29
N ALA A 56 1.70 -10.25 -9.85
CA ALA A 56 1.92 -8.81 -9.66
C ALA A 56 2.16 -8.04 -10.98
N GLY A 57 2.16 -8.71 -12.14
CA GLY A 57 2.42 -8.10 -13.46
C GLY A 57 3.90 -7.81 -13.71
N LEU A 58 4.80 -8.56 -13.08
CA LEU A 58 6.26 -8.44 -13.21
C LEU A 58 6.89 -9.60 -14.00
N GLN A 59 6.20 -10.08 -15.03
CA GLN A 59 6.68 -11.20 -15.87
C GLN A 59 8.04 -10.90 -16.52
N ALA A 60 8.32 -9.64 -16.85
CA ALA A 60 9.63 -9.26 -17.40
C ALA A 60 10.77 -9.46 -16.39
N ALA A 61 10.51 -9.32 -15.08
CA ALA A 61 11.52 -9.46 -14.02
C ALA A 61 11.76 -10.92 -13.59
N THR A 62 10.92 -11.87 -14.02
CA THR A 62 11.11 -13.29 -13.68
C THR A 62 12.22 -13.93 -14.52
N GLY A 63 12.36 -13.54 -15.79
CA GLY A 63 13.37 -14.09 -16.72
C GLY A 63 14.53 -13.17 -17.12
N GLN A 64 14.36 -11.84 -17.11
CA GLN A 64 15.37 -10.92 -17.66
C GLN A 64 16.19 -10.24 -16.56
N SER A 65 17.52 -10.19 -16.72
CA SER A 65 18.43 -9.49 -15.78
C SER A 65 18.15 -7.98 -15.71
N VAL A 66 17.63 -7.39 -16.79
CA VAL A 66 17.30 -5.96 -16.91
C VAL A 66 16.21 -5.54 -15.92
N GLY A 67 15.26 -6.42 -15.60
CA GLY A 67 14.20 -6.13 -14.64
C GLY A 67 14.66 -6.09 -13.18
N ASN A 68 15.84 -6.64 -12.87
CA ASN A 68 16.32 -6.77 -11.49
C ASN A 68 16.79 -5.43 -10.90
N SER A 69 17.27 -4.49 -11.72
CA SER A 69 17.78 -3.18 -11.27
C SER A 69 16.69 -2.11 -11.13
N LEU A 70 15.44 -2.43 -11.50
CA LEU A 70 14.32 -1.50 -11.39
C LEU A 70 13.96 -1.26 -9.92
N ALA A 71 13.57 -0.03 -9.61
CA ALA A 71 13.10 0.33 -8.28
C ALA A 71 11.85 -0.49 -7.92
N PHE A 72 11.84 -1.06 -6.72
CA PHE A 72 10.75 -1.90 -6.25
C PHE A 72 9.50 -1.09 -5.82
N GLY A 73 9.70 0.15 -5.35
CA GLY A 73 8.64 1.02 -4.80
C GLY A 73 7.34 1.08 -5.63
N PRO A 74 7.38 1.33 -6.95
CA PRO A 74 6.19 1.38 -7.80
C PRO A 74 5.39 0.07 -7.86
N HIS A 75 6.03 -1.06 -7.59
CA HIS A 75 5.43 -2.39 -7.68
C HIS A 75 5.07 -2.98 -6.30
N ARG A 76 5.46 -2.29 -5.21
CA ARG A 76 5.26 -2.71 -3.82
C ARG A 76 3.85 -3.22 -3.55
N ASN A 77 2.85 -2.38 -3.79
CA ASN A 77 1.45 -2.72 -3.51
C ASN A 77 0.97 -3.94 -4.29
N LYS A 78 1.40 -4.11 -5.55
CA LYS A 78 0.98 -5.23 -6.39
C LYS A 78 1.55 -6.55 -5.88
N VAL A 79 2.85 -6.57 -5.57
CA VAL A 79 3.52 -7.76 -5.03
C VAL A 79 2.95 -8.11 -3.65
N TRP A 80 2.64 -7.12 -2.81
CA TRP A 80 2.14 -7.38 -1.45
C TRP A 80 0.69 -7.88 -1.49
N ASN A 81 -0.08 -7.45 -2.47
CA ASN A 81 -1.41 -7.98 -2.69
C ASN A 81 -1.36 -9.44 -3.17
N ALA A 82 -0.48 -9.76 -4.12
CA ALA A 82 -0.28 -11.13 -4.59
C ALA A 82 0.17 -12.07 -3.44
N LEU A 83 1.10 -11.62 -2.60
CA LEU A 83 1.52 -12.34 -1.40
C LEU A 83 0.37 -12.61 -0.43
N ARG A 84 -0.47 -11.60 -0.13
CA ARG A 84 -1.62 -11.76 0.77
C ARG A 84 -2.70 -12.68 0.19
N LYS A 85 -2.85 -12.71 -1.14
CA LYS A 85 -3.76 -13.62 -1.81
C LYS A 85 -3.26 -15.07 -1.77
N ALA A 86 -1.96 -15.29 -1.96
CA ALA A 86 -1.35 -16.61 -1.91
C ALA A 86 -1.20 -17.16 -0.48
N TYR A 87 -0.97 -16.27 0.49
CA TYR A 87 -0.80 -16.59 1.90
C TYR A 87 -1.73 -15.70 2.75
N PRO A 88 -3.04 -15.97 2.74
CA PRO A 88 -3.99 -15.20 3.53
C PRO A 88 -3.73 -15.40 5.02
N THR A 89 -3.88 -14.32 5.79
CA THR A 89 -3.94 -14.44 7.25
C THR A 89 -5.19 -15.25 7.59
N LYS A 90 -5.03 -16.38 8.29
CA LYS A 90 -6.18 -17.12 8.81
C LYS A 90 -6.95 -16.20 9.75
N MET A 91 -8.07 -15.71 9.27
CA MET A 91 -9.04 -15.00 10.10
C MET A 91 -9.80 -16.10 10.83
N ASP A 92 -9.60 -16.21 12.14
CA ASP A 92 -10.35 -17.14 12.96
C ASP A 92 -11.80 -16.66 12.99
N PRO A 93 -12.76 -17.39 12.39
CA PRO A 93 -14.16 -16.94 12.35
C PRO A 93 -14.77 -16.84 13.75
N GLY A 94 -14.18 -17.50 14.77
CA GLY A 94 -14.58 -17.38 16.17
C GLY A 94 -14.22 -16.06 16.85
N LYS A 95 -13.47 -15.16 16.19
CA LYS A 95 -13.10 -13.84 16.73
C LYS A 95 -13.88 -12.68 16.11
N LEU A 96 -14.84 -12.97 15.23
CA LEU A 96 -15.74 -12.00 14.59
C LEU A 96 -17.02 -11.72 15.38
N GLU A 97 -17.21 -12.35 16.54
CA GLU A 97 -18.34 -12.03 17.40
C GLU A 97 -18.01 -10.81 18.28
N SER A 98 -18.88 -9.80 18.18
CA SER A 98 -18.91 -8.57 18.99
C SER A 98 -17.95 -7.44 18.62
N VAL A 99 -18.02 -6.97 17.38
CA VAL A 99 -18.00 -5.51 17.16
C VAL A 99 -19.46 -5.05 17.00
N THR A 100 -20.06 -4.65 18.12
CA THR A 100 -21.31 -3.89 18.12
C THR A 100 -20.97 -2.51 17.56
N LEU A 101 -21.32 -2.27 16.29
CA LEU A 101 -21.27 -0.94 15.71
C LEU A 101 -22.36 -0.11 16.39
N GLU A 102 -22.00 0.60 17.44
CA GLU A 102 -22.85 1.68 17.95
C GLU A 102 -22.86 2.77 16.87
N SER A 103 -23.94 2.78 16.10
CA SER A 103 -24.18 3.74 15.05
C SER A 103 -24.17 5.14 15.66
N VAL A 104 -23.12 5.92 15.42
CA VAL A 104 -23.20 7.37 15.57
C VAL A 104 -24.27 7.83 14.60
N THR A 105 -25.43 8.14 15.15
CA THR A 105 -26.59 8.65 14.44
C THR A 105 -26.21 9.91 13.70
N LEU A 106 -26.38 9.87 12.39
CA LEU A 106 -26.46 11.04 11.52
C LEU A 106 -27.56 11.97 12.05
N SER A 107 -27.19 13.01 12.81
CA SER A 107 -28.08 14.14 13.06
C SER A 107 -27.98 15.10 11.87
N SER A 108 -28.75 14.78 10.83
CA SER A 108 -29.07 15.70 9.75
C SER A 108 -30.28 16.54 10.13
N SER A 109 -30.10 17.86 10.28
CA SER A 109 -31.06 18.99 10.06
C SER A 109 -30.64 20.16 10.97
N SER A 110 -30.50 21.39 10.49
CA SER A 110 -31.51 22.10 9.71
C SER A 110 -30.90 23.14 8.76
N MET A 111 -31.45 23.21 7.54
CA MET A 111 -31.51 24.47 6.78
C MET A 111 -32.51 25.41 7.46
N ILE A 112 -32.24 26.73 7.52
CA ILE A 112 -33.03 27.79 6.85
C ILE A 112 -32.62 29.22 7.29
N SER A 113 -32.40 30.06 6.27
CA SER A 113 -32.60 31.53 6.16
C SER A 113 -31.60 32.58 6.66
N ARG A 114 -31.28 33.47 5.68
CA ARG A 114 -30.58 34.77 5.70
C ARG A 114 -31.36 35.86 6.46
N PRO A 115 -30.72 36.98 6.85
CA PRO A 115 -30.85 38.23 6.06
C PRO A 115 -29.50 39.00 5.91
N SER A 116 -29.21 39.56 4.73
CA SER A 116 -29.39 40.98 4.35
C SER A 116 -28.57 41.98 5.18
N GLY A 117 -27.64 42.66 4.52
CA GLY A 117 -26.80 43.71 5.08
C GLY A 117 -25.89 44.35 4.02
N GLU A 118 -26.49 45.14 3.12
CA GLU A 118 -25.81 46.08 2.23
C GLU A 118 -24.97 47.11 3.01
N LYS A 119 -23.72 47.34 2.58
CA LYS A 119 -22.98 48.63 2.57
C LYS A 119 -21.92 48.53 1.44
N LYS A 120 -22.23 48.93 0.20
CA LYS A 120 -22.11 50.25 -0.44
C LYS A 120 -20.71 50.91 -0.36
N LEU A 121 -20.08 50.98 -1.55
CA LEU A 121 -19.08 51.93 -2.08
C LEU A 121 -17.76 52.15 -1.33
N GLU A 122 -16.62 52.00 -2.02
CA GLU A 122 -16.00 53.10 -2.77
C GLU A 122 -14.87 52.58 -3.68
N VAL A 123 -14.93 52.98 -4.95
CA VAL A 123 -13.86 52.85 -5.95
C VAL A 123 -13.25 54.23 -6.15
N PRO A 124 -11.92 54.34 -6.26
CA PRO A 124 -11.32 55.41 -7.04
C PRO A 124 -10.69 54.83 -8.32
N GLY A 125 -11.23 55.26 -9.47
CA GLY A 125 -10.54 55.17 -10.75
C GLY A 125 -9.29 56.05 -10.76
N ILE A 126 -8.43 55.92 -11.78
CA ILE A 126 -8.12 56.91 -12.84
C ILE A 126 -6.69 56.50 -13.29
N LYS A 127 -6.23 56.41 -14.56
CA LYS A 127 -6.65 56.85 -15.90
C LYS A 127 -5.91 55.97 -16.94
N GLN A 128 -6.51 55.76 -18.10
CA GLN A 128 -5.80 55.45 -19.36
C GLN A 128 -5.04 56.69 -19.87
N THR A 129 -3.87 56.48 -20.48
CA THR A 129 -3.26 57.19 -21.64
C THR A 129 -1.83 56.63 -21.77
N GLN A 130 -1.25 56.31 -22.93
CA GLN A 130 -1.51 56.54 -24.35
C GLN A 130 -0.80 55.43 -25.13
#